data_AF-A0A511VA16-F1
#
_entry.id   AF-A0A511VA16-F1
#
_cell.length_a   1.000
_cell.length_b   1.000
_cell.length_c   1.000
_cell.angle_alpha   90.00
_cell.angle_beta   90.00
_cell.angle_gamma   90.00
#
_symmetry.space_group_name_H-M   'P 1'
#
loop_
_entity.id
_entity.type
_entity.pdbx_description
1 polymer ?
#
loop_
_entity_poly.entity_id
_entity_poly.type
_entity_poly.pdbx_seq_one_letter_code
_entity_poly.pdbx_strand_id
1 'polypeptide(L)'
;MFYIDGTYVMRQFHVTEAHIGIVNIALKELNLAQQDVKIMNRKRNNHIIKNPTGNTTVQPGDKVLVYGDIENIRKFFILSGGIQTRDTMKNKIRGLIVYEKRVV
;
A
#
# COMPACT_ATOMS: atom_id res chain seq x y z
N MET A 1 -12.67 13.08 0.05
CA MET A 1 -13.75 12.85 1.04
C MET A 1 -13.57 11.43 1.55
N PHE A 2 -13.17 11.26 2.81
CA PHE A 2 -13.06 9.93 3.43
C PHE A 2 -14.39 9.68 4.13
N TYR A 3 -15.12 8.65 3.72
CA TYR A 3 -16.29 8.18 4.45
C TYR A 3 -15.77 7.21 5.52
N ILE A 4 -15.98 7.55 6.78
CA ILE A 4 -15.68 6.69 7.93
C ILE A 4 -17.03 6.27 8.48
N ASP A 5 -17.36 5.00 8.30
CA ASP A 5 -18.53 4.36 8.91
C ASP A 5 -18.01 3.29 9.87
N GLY A 6 -17.88 3.65 11.14
CA GLY A 6 -17.21 2.80 12.13
C GLY A 6 -15.75 2.47 11.74
N THR A 7 -15.42 1.18 11.69
CA THR A 7 -14.08 0.68 11.35
C THR A 7 -13.85 0.53 9.83
N TYR A 8 -14.88 0.71 9.01
CA TYR A 8 -14.78 0.57 7.57
C TYR A 8 -14.24 1.84 6.92
N VAL A 9 -13.26 1.67 6.06
CA VAL A 9 -12.62 2.77 5.35
C VAL A 9 -12.50 2.49 3.87
N MET A 10 -12.45 3.57 3.09
CA MET A 10 -11.98 3.54 1.71
C MET A 10 -10.64 4.25 1.62
N ARG A 11 -9.60 3.55 1.13
CA ARG A 11 -8.24 4.08 1.05
C ARG A 11 -7.53 3.65 -0.23
N GLN A 12 -6.79 4.58 -0.81
CA GLN A 12 -5.89 4.29 -1.92
C GLN A 12 -4.48 3.97 -1.41
N PHE A 13 -3.87 2.92 -1.96
CA PHE A 13 -2.49 2.53 -1.70
C PHE A 13 -1.65 2.62 -2.98
N HIS A 14 -0.40 3.04 -2.84
CA HIS A 14 0.64 2.89 -3.85
C HIS A 14 1.38 1.59 -3.54
N VAL A 15 1.25 0.60 -4.43
CA VAL A 15 1.84 -0.71 -4.23
C VAL A 15 3.33 -0.64 -4.56
N THR A 16 4.14 -1.24 -3.69
CA THR A 16 5.59 -1.35 -3.79
C THR A 16 6.01 -2.79 -3.52
N GLU A 17 7.27 -3.12 -3.74
CA GLU A 17 7.85 -4.42 -3.38
C GLU A 17 7.67 -4.76 -1.89
N ALA A 18 7.55 -3.74 -1.03
CA ALA A 18 7.28 -3.90 0.40
C ALA A 18 5.81 -4.24 0.70
N HIS A 19 5.05 -4.79 -0.25
CA HIS A 19 3.70 -5.31 -0.02
C HIS A 19 3.69 -6.82 -0.28
N ILE A 20 4.60 -7.55 0.37
CA ILE A 20 4.93 -8.95 0.09
C ILE A 20 3.73 -9.90 0.17
N GLY A 21 2.74 -9.57 1.02
CA GLY A 21 1.55 -10.40 1.24
C GLY A 21 0.46 -10.27 0.18
N ILE A 22 0.66 -9.47 -0.87
CA ILE A 22 -0.36 -9.20 -1.90
C ILE A 22 0.22 -9.05 -3.32
N VAL A 23 1.47 -8.63 -3.43
CA VAL A 23 2.16 -8.50 -4.72
C VAL A 23 2.34 -9.88 -5.37
N ASN A 24 2.10 -9.96 -6.68
CA ASN A 24 2.25 -11.16 -7.50
C ASN A 24 1.31 -12.33 -7.15
N ILE A 25 0.37 -12.15 -6.23
CA ILE A 25 -0.62 -13.16 -5.85
C ILE A 25 -1.95 -12.84 -6.52
N ALA A 26 -2.65 -13.87 -7.03
CA ALA A 26 -3.98 -13.68 -7.60
C ALA A 26 -4.99 -13.34 -6.49
N LEU A 27 -5.89 -12.38 -6.72
CA LEU A 27 -6.83 -11.93 -5.68
C LEU A 27 -7.70 -13.06 -5.09
N LYS A 28 -8.00 -14.11 -5.87
CA LYS A 28 -8.73 -15.29 -5.40
C LYS A 28 -7.97 -16.11 -4.34
N GLU A 29 -6.65 -16.04 -4.33
CA GLU A 29 -5.80 -16.78 -3.38
C GLU A 29 -5.67 -16.04 -2.04
N LEU A 30 -5.98 -14.74 -2.01
CA LEU A 30 -5.88 -13.90 -0.82
C LEU A 30 -7.13 -13.94 0.07
N ASN A 31 -8.22 -14.55 -0.41
CA ASN A 31 -9.50 -14.65 0.30
C ASN A 31 -10.00 -13.31 0.89
N LEU A 32 -9.72 -12.18 0.21
CA LEU A 32 -9.97 -10.82 0.74
C LEU A 32 -11.43 -10.60 1.14
N ALA A 33 -12.37 -11.13 0.36
CA ALA A 33 -13.80 -10.99 0.63
C ALA A 33 -14.25 -11.68 1.92
N GLN A 34 -13.61 -12.80 2.31
CA GLN A 34 -13.88 -13.48 3.57
C GLN A 34 -13.33 -12.70 4.78
N GLN A 35 -12.46 -11.72 4.53
CA GLN A 35 -11.89 -10.83 5.54
C GLN A 35 -12.47 -9.41 5.46
N ASP A 36 -13.63 -9.25 4.81
CA ASP A 36 -14.28 -7.94 4.62
C ASP A 36 -13.37 -6.89 3.96
N VAL A 37 -12.51 -7.32 3.04
CA VAL A 37 -11.64 -6.46 2.22
C VAL A 37 -11.98 -6.62 0.75
N LYS A 38 -12.11 -5.49 0.06
CA LYS A 38 -12.38 -5.46 -1.38
C LYS A 38 -11.48 -4.46 -2.08
N ILE A 39 -10.79 -4.90 -3.13
CA ILE A 39 -10.15 -3.99 -4.08
C ILE A 39 -11.21 -3.51 -5.05
N MET A 40 -11.54 -2.22 -4.97
CA MET A 40 -12.54 -1.56 -5.80
C MET A 40 -11.97 -1.23 -7.18
N ASN A 41 -10.74 -0.69 -7.22
CA ASN A 41 -10.07 -0.33 -8.47
C ASN A 41 -8.60 -0.69 -8.39
N ARG A 42 -8.03 -1.10 -9.53
CA ARG A 42 -6.57 -1.18 -9.74
C ARG A 42 -6.20 -0.36 -10.96
N LYS A 43 -5.30 0.62 -10.78
CA LYS A 43 -4.73 1.42 -11.84
C LYS A 43 -3.26 1.05 -12.04
N ARG A 44 -2.90 0.70 -13.27
CA ARG A 44 -1.51 0.52 -13.71
C ARG A 44 -1.27 1.44 -14.88
N ASN A 45 -0.28 2.32 -14.78
CA ASN A 45 -0.05 3.37 -15.78
C ASN A 45 -1.34 4.20 -16.00
N ASN A 46 -1.87 4.23 -17.21
CA ASN A 46 -3.13 4.91 -17.56
C ASN A 46 -4.35 3.99 -17.67
N HIS A 47 -4.22 2.70 -17.35
CA HIS A 47 -5.32 1.76 -17.43
C HIS A 47 -5.93 1.49 -16.05
N ILE A 48 -7.25 1.61 -15.94
CA ILE A 48 -8.02 1.36 -14.71
C ILE A 48 -8.90 0.14 -14.91
N ILE A 49 -8.71 -0.87 -14.08
CA ILE A 49 -9.64 -2.00 -13.97
C ILE A 49 -10.52 -1.74 -12.74
N LYS A 50 -11.81 -1.56 -13.00
CA LYS A 50 -12.85 -1.45 -11.97
C LYS A 50 -13.29 -2.85 -11.56
N ASN A 51 -13.49 -3.06 -10.25
CA ASN A 51 -13.87 -4.35 -9.64
C ASN A 51 -13.05 -5.53 -10.19
N PRO A 52 -11.70 -5.51 -10.01
CA PRO A 52 -10.85 -6.58 -10.50
C PRO A 52 -11.31 -7.96 -10.02
N THR A 53 -11.27 -8.94 -10.92
CA THR A 53 -11.70 -10.32 -10.65
C THR A 53 -10.62 -11.10 -9.90
N GLY A 54 -10.97 -12.30 -9.42
CA GLY A 54 -10.07 -13.18 -8.69
C GLY A 54 -8.77 -13.57 -9.42
N ASN A 55 -8.74 -13.52 -10.76
CA ASN A 55 -7.53 -13.79 -11.55
C ASN A 55 -6.60 -12.57 -11.68
N THR A 56 -7.03 -11.40 -11.20
CA THR A 56 -6.17 -10.21 -11.19
C THR A 56 -5.02 -10.40 -10.22
N THR A 57 -3.82 -10.01 -10.63
CA THR A 57 -2.67 -9.86 -9.72
C THR A 57 -2.38 -8.38 -9.52
N VAL A 58 -2.03 -8.04 -8.28
CA VAL A 58 -1.51 -6.73 -7.90
C VAL A 58 0.01 -6.73 -8.10
N GLN A 59 0.55 -5.65 -8.64
CA GLN A 59 1.97 -5.54 -8.97
C GLN A 59 2.58 -4.26 -8.36
N PRO A 60 3.90 -4.22 -8.13
CA PRO A 60 4.60 -3.01 -7.77
C PRO A 60 4.33 -1.91 -8.81
N GLY A 61 4.10 -0.68 -8.33
CA GLY A 61 3.71 0.47 -9.16
C GLY A 61 2.20 0.64 -9.37
N ASP A 62 1.38 -0.35 -9.00
CA ASP A 62 -0.08 -0.20 -9.05
C ASP A 62 -0.57 0.84 -8.04
N LYS A 63 -1.67 1.52 -8.39
CA LYS A 63 -2.52 2.26 -7.44
C LYS A 63 -3.79 1.46 -7.22
N VAL A 64 -4.06 1.09 -5.98
CA VAL A 64 -5.23 0.27 -5.64
C VAL A 64 -6.13 1.02 -4.68
N LEU A 65 -7.43 1.10 -5.02
CA LEU A 65 -8.46 1.63 -4.13
C LEU A 65 -9.09 0.45 -3.40
N VAL A 66 -9.01 0.47 -2.08
CA VAL A 66 -9.45 -0.62 -1.20
C VAL A 66 -10.57 -0.11 -0.31
N TYR A 67 -11.58 -0.93 -0.12
CA TYR A 67 -12.67 -0.73 0.83
C TYR A 67 -12.73 -1.91 1.79
N GLY A 68 -12.99 -1.67 3.07
CA GLY A 68 -13.10 -2.73 4.06
C GLY A 68 -12.79 -2.29 5.48
N ASP A 69 -12.81 -3.25 6.40
CA ASP A 69 -12.40 -3.04 7.79
C ASP A 69 -10.91 -2.63 7.87
N ILE A 70 -10.61 -1.59 8.64
CA ILE A 70 -9.27 -1.01 8.73
C ILE A 70 -8.21 -1.98 9.25
N GLU A 71 -8.56 -2.85 10.22
CA GLU A 71 -7.61 -3.80 10.79
C GLU A 71 -7.32 -4.93 9.81
N ASN A 72 -8.32 -5.36 9.04
CA ASN A 72 -8.10 -6.32 7.97
C ASN A 72 -7.31 -5.73 6.80
N ILE A 73 -7.58 -4.49 6.39
CA ILE A 73 -6.78 -3.79 5.37
C ILE A 73 -5.31 -3.71 5.77
N ARG A 74 -5.02 -3.45 7.06
CA ARG A 74 -3.64 -3.36 7.56
C ARG A 74 -2.83 -4.64 7.35
N LYS A 75 -3.45 -5.81 7.49
CA LYS A 75 -2.79 -7.12 7.31
C LYS A 75 -2.21 -7.28 5.90
N PHE A 76 -2.89 -6.76 4.89
CA PHE A 76 -2.50 -6.90 3.49
C PHE A 76 -1.67 -5.74 2.95
N PHE A 77 -1.93 -4.51 3.41
CA PHE A 77 -1.39 -3.29 2.77
C PHE A 77 -0.45 -2.46 3.63
N ILE A 78 -0.36 -2.72 4.95
CA ILE A 78 0.43 -1.88 5.87
C ILE A 78 1.51 -2.71 6.58
N LEU A 79 1.17 -3.93 6.99
CA LEU A 79 2.10 -4.84 7.67
C LEU A 79 2.95 -5.69 6.70
N SER A 80 2.63 -5.67 5.41
CA SER A 80 3.33 -6.42 4.36
C SER A 80 4.69 -5.82 3.97
N GLY A 81 5.12 -4.76 4.68
CA GLY A 81 6.41 -4.10 4.55
C GLY A 81 6.85 -3.55 5.89
N GLY A 82 7.21 -4.44 6.82
CA GLY A 82 7.88 -4.04 8.03
C GLY A 82 9.13 -3.22 7.71
N ILE A 83 9.10 -1.95 8.13
CA ILE A 83 10.23 -1.04 8.35
C ILE A 83 10.52 0.00 7.24
N GLN A 84 9.71 1.07 7.20
CA GLN A 84 10.29 2.43 7.17
C GLN A 84 10.70 2.78 8.60
N THR A 85 11.87 2.32 9.07
CA THR A 85 12.46 2.83 10.32
C THR A 85 13.93 3.16 10.11
N ARG A 86 14.26 4.39 10.48
CA ARG A 86 15.60 4.95 10.77
C ARG A 86 16.57 5.24 9.63
N ASP A 87 16.65 4.48 8.54
CA ASP A 87 17.73 4.73 7.55
C ASP A 87 17.50 5.97 6.67
N THR A 88 16.24 6.29 6.34
CA THR A 88 15.91 7.51 5.60
C THR A 88 16.11 8.78 6.44
N MET A 89 15.96 8.70 7.77
CA MET A 89 16.27 9.82 8.67
C MET A 89 17.78 9.99 8.89
N LYS A 90 18.55 8.89 9.01
CA LYS A 90 20.02 8.96 9.14
C LYS A 90 20.66 9.62 7.92
N ASN A 91 20.22 9.32 6.71
CA ASN A 91 20.77 9.94 5.50
C ASN A 91 20.37 11.41 5.34
N LYS A 92 19.17 11.81 5.79
CA LYS A 92 18.77 13.22 5.79
C LYS A 92 19.55 14.05 6.82
N ILE A 93 19.81 13.51 8.01
CA ILE A 93 20.59 14.18 9.06
C ILE A 93 22.08 14.23 8.68
N ARG A 94 22.65 13.16 8.10
CA ARG A 94 24.04 13.17 7.59
C ARG A 94 24.24 14.19 6.47
N GLY A 95 23.29 14.32 5.55
CA GLY A 95 23.34 15.35 4.51
C GLY A 95 23.32 16.78 5.05
N LEU A 96 22.54 17.02 6.12
CA LEU A 96 22.43 18.33 6.77
C LEU A 96 23.72 18.72 7.52
N ILE A 97 24.33 17.79 8.27
CA ILE A 97 25.57 18.03 9.01
C ILE A 97 26.78 18.25 8.09
N VAL A 98 26.83 17.57 6.93
CA VAL A 98 27.90 17.78 5.94
C VAL A 98 27.81 19.15 5.28
N TYR A 99 26.59 19.71 5.13
CA TYR A 99 26.40 21.06 4.60
C TYR A 99 26.90 22.13 5.58
N GLU A 100 26.60 22.01 6.88
CA GLU A 100 27.06 22.99 7.89
C GLU A 100 28.59 22.96 8.09
N LYS A 101 29.24 21.80 7.94
CA LYS A 101 30.71 21.68 8.05
C LYS A 101 31.51 22.20 6.84
N ARG A 102 30.86 22.57 5.73
CA ARG A 102 31.52 23.09 4.52
C ARG A 102 31.38 24.62 4.35
N VAL A 103 30.70 25.28 5.27
CA VAL A 103 30.37 26.73 5.18
C VAL A 103 31.03 27.53 6.32
N VAL A 104 32.04 26.97 7.00
CA VAL A 104 32.84 27.67 8.01
C VAL A 104 34.32 27.51 7.69
#